data_AF-A0A9E1L9X1-F1
#
_entry.id   AF-A0A9E1L9X1-F1
#
_cell.length_a   1.000
_cell.length_b   1.000
_cell.length_c   1.000
_cell.angle_alpha   90.00
_cell.angle_beta   90.00
_cell.angle_gamma   90.00
#
_symmetry.space_group_name_H-M   'P 1'
#
loop_
_entity.id
_entity.type
_entity.pdbx_description
1 polymer ?
#
loop_
_entity_poly.entity_id
_entity_poly.type
_entity_poly.pdbx_seq_one_letter_code
_entity_poly.pdbx_strand_id
1 'polypeptide(L)'
;MRFLLLGTLLIIAACGSNEETKPSTTTTPVVEAPTKQPPADAHGHDHGNQKTIAETITLAGITLRVAAQGALKPNSEYHLEIALIEGIPGATVRLWIGESDGIGSMKTKADGHGDHYHAHVQSPAEINDKTALWIKVQTIKGDIGIGSIALK
;
A
#
# COMPACT_ATOMS: atom_id res chain seq x y z
N MET A 1 -4.58 -45.77 -20.31
CA MET A 1 -3.86 -45.96 -21.59
C MET A 1 -3.31 -44.60 -22.02
N ARG A 2 -1.97 -44.49 -22.14
CA ARG A 2 -1.11 -43.50 -22.84
C ARG A 2 -1.75 -42.14 -23.22
N PHE A 3 -1.17 -41.01 -22.82
CA PHE A 3 -0.06 -40.42 -23.57
C PHE A 3 1.07 -39.87 -22.67
N LEU A 4 2.29 -40.38 -22.91
CA LEU A 4 3.55 -39.68 -22.69
C LEU A 4 3.77 -38.72 -23.87
N LEU A 5 4.23 -37.50 -23.59
CA LEU A 5 5.11 -36.66 -24.42
C LEU A 5 5.82 -35.69 -23.47
N LEU A 6 7.12 -35.86 -23.22
CA LEU A 6 8.19 -35.10 -23.90
C LEU A 6 7.87 -33.60 -23.87
N GLY A 7 8.45 -32.80 -22.99
CA GLY A 7 9.89 -32.62 -22.82
C GLY A 7 10.32 -31.42 -23.63
N THR A 8 10.50 -30.27 -22.98
CA THR A 8 11.30 -29.17 -23.54
C THR A 8 12.01 -28.44 -22.41
N LEU A 9 13.32 -28.70 -22.37
CA LEU A 9 14.33 -28.08 -21.54
C LEU A 9 14.56 -26.64 -22.05
N LEU A 10 14.32 -25.63 -21.21
CA LEU A 10 14.62 -24.24 -21.54
C LEU A 10 16.05 -23.93 -21.10
N ILE A 11 16.92 -23.66 -22.07
CA ILE A 11 18.36 -23.43 -21.87
C ILE A 11 18.56 -21.94 -21.56
N ILE A 12 19.05 -21.64 -20.36
CA ILE A 12 19.46 -20.31 -19.90
C ILE A 12 20.82 -19.96 -20.52
N ALA A 13 20.84 -19.03 -21.47
CA ALA A 13 22.05 -18.38 -21.95
C ALA A 13 22.46 -17.29 -20.95
N ALA A 14 23.36 -17.65 -20.04
CA ALA A 14 24.09 -16.71 -19.21
C ALA A 14 25.31 -16.21 -19.99
N CYS A 15 25.31 -14.92 -20.35
CA CYS A 15 26.54 -14.19 -20.66
C CYS A 15 26.70 -13.10 -19.59
N GLY A 16 27.55 -13.39 -18.61
CA GLY A 16 28.09 -12.39 -17.70
C GLY A 16 29.25 -11.66 -18.36
N SER A 17 29.30 -10.36 -18.16
CA SER A 17 30.51 -9.55 -18.29
C SER A 17 30.71 -8.83 -16.96
N ASN A 18 31.70 -9.30 -16.21
CA ASN A 18 32.25 -8.62 -15.05
C ASN A 18 33.09 -7.44 -15.53
N GLU A 19 32.84 -6.25 -15.00
CA GLU A 19 33.85 -5.20 -14.97
C GLU A 19 34.08 -4.79 -13.51
N GLU A 20 35.08 -5.44 -12.92
CA GLU A 20 35.77 -4.94 -11.74
C GLU A 20 36.86 -3.99 -12.22
N THR A 21 36.77 -2.71 -11.86
CA THR A 21 37.95 -1.83 -11.85
C THR A 21 38.16 -1.31 -10.44
N LYS A 22 39.32 -1.67 -9.89
CA LYS A 22 39.80 -1.39 -8.55
C LYS A 22 40.50 -0.01 -8.50
N PRO A 23 41.03 0.40 -7.33
CA PRO A 23 40.78 1.68 -6.68
C PRO A 23 41.74 2.81 -7.11
N SER A 24 41.38 4.06 -6.83
CA SER A 24 42.35 5.16 -6.79
C SER A 24 42.13 6.02 -5.55
N THR A 25 43.03 5.84 -4.58
CA THR A 25 43.43 6.84 -3.58
C THR A 25 43.92 8.10 -4.27
N THR A 26 43.65 9.28 -3.69
CA THR A 26 44.60 10.41 -3.47
C THR A 26 43.83 11.67 -3.05
N THR A 27 43.97 11.97 -1.76
CA THR A 27 44.25 13.28 -1.14
C THR A 27 43.51 14.56 -1.56
N THR A 28 42.84 15.13 -0.56
CA THR A 28 42.31 16.50 -0.42
C THR A 28 43.36 17.58 -0.75
N PRO A 29 42.91 18.74 -1.23
CA PRO A 29 43.10 19.94 -0.42
C PRO A 29 41.79 20.69 -0.16
N VAL A 30 41.67 21.13 1.09
CA VAL A 30 40.61 21.99 1.63
C VAL A 30 40.50 23.27 0.81
N VAL A 31 39.30 23.54 0.29
CA VAL A 31 38.85 24.88 -0.08
C VAL A 31 37.54 25.11 0.67
N GLU A 32 37.59 26.00 1.64
CA GLU A 32 36.46 26.45 2.44
C GLU A 32 35.52 27.27 1.54
N ALA A 33 34.25 26.84 1.44
CA ALA A 33 33.20 27.51 0.69
C ALA A 33 31.94 27.64 1.58
N PRO A 34 31.16 28.73 1.44
CA PRO A 34 30.25 29.22 2.47
C PRO A 34 29.08 28.28 2.74
N THR A 35 28.68 28.22 4.00
CA THR A 35 27.60 27.39 4.56
C THR A 35 26.26 27.64 3.87
N LYS A 36 25.97 26.85 2.84
CA LYS A 36 24.61 26.69 2.32
C LYS A 36 23.87 25.74 3.27
N GLN A 37 22.96 26.30 4.08
CA GLN A 37 22.02 25.52 4.87
C GLN A 37 21.37 24.45 3.98
N PRO A 38 21.22 23.19 4.43
CA PRO A 38 20.35 22.24 3.76
C PRO A 38 18.96 22.86 3.64
N PRO A 39 18.24 22.71 2.52
CA PRO A 39 16.82 23.00 2.53
C PRO A 39 16.20 22.17 3.65
N ALA A 40 15.44 22.82 4.52
CA ALA A 40 14.68 22.15 5.55
C ALA A 40 13.85 21.04 4.89
N ASP A 41 14.00 19.80 5.36
CA ASP A 41 13.08 18.71 5.07
C ASP A 41 11.70 19.09 5.63
N ALA A 42 10.96 19.87 4.87
CA ALA A 42 9.56 20.17 5.13
C ALA A 42 8.70 19.04 4.56
N HIS A 43 8.86 17.83 5.11
CA HIS A 43 7.83 16.78 5.03
C HIS A 43 6.88 16.92 6.22
N GLY A 44 6.34 18.12 6.40
CA GLY A 44 5.21 18.36 7.29
C GLY A 44 3.95 18.39 6.46
N HIS A 45 3.38 17.22 6.16
CA HIS A 45 2.02 17.18 5.64
C HIS A 45 1.06 17.41 6.81
N ASP A 46 0.69 18.66 7.01
CA ASP A 46 -0.39 19.06 7.91
C ASP A 46 -1.71 18.50 7.37
N HIS A 47 -2.27 17.50 8.07
CA HIS A 47 -3.57 16.91 7.76
C HIS A 47 -4.71 17.69 8.47
N GLY A 48 -4.71 19.02 8.33
CA GLY A 48 -5.62 19.91 9.05
C GLY A 48 -7.09 19.50 8.96
N ASN A 49 -7.78 19.46 10.11
CA ASN A 49 -9.24 19.36 10.37
C ASN A 49 -10.13 18.52 9.42
N GLN A 50 -9.57 17.56 8.68
CA GLN A 50 -10.31 16.79 7.68
C GLN A 50 -11.27 15.81 8.37
N LYS A 51 -12.49 15.65 7.81
CA LYS A 51 -13.50 14.69 8.33
C LYS A 51 -12.82 13.33 8.44
N THR A 52 -12.61 12.91 9.68
CA THR A 52 -11.96 11.65 9.99
C THR A 52 -13.06 10.61 10.14
N ILE A 53 -13.04 9.61 9.26
CA ILE A 53 -13.81 8.39 9.47
C ILE A 53 -13.10 7.62 10.56
N ALA A 54 -13.87 7.09 11.51
CA ALA A 54 -13.36 6.20 12.54
C ALA A 54 -14.44 5.14 12.80
N GLU A 55 -14.35 4.03 12.07
CA GLU A 55 -15.34 2.95 12.15
C GLU A 55 -14.66 1.62 12.46
N THR A 56 -15.45 0.68 12.97
CA THR A 56 -15.00 -0.69 13.23
C THR A 56 -15.69 -1.63 12.26
N ILE A 57 -14.94 -2.57 11.69
CA ILE A 57 -15.48 -3.60 10.79
C ILE A 57 -14.92 -4.97 11.14
N THR A 58 -15.79 -5.98 11.19
CA THR A 58 -15.40 -7.38 11.38
C THR A 58 -15.48 -8.13 10.07
N LEU A 59 -14.36 -8.71 9.63
CA LEU A 59 -14.21 -9.42 8.37
C LEU A 59 -13.44 -10.72 8.60
N ALA A 60 -13.94 -11.84 8.10
CA ALA A 60 -13.26 -13.15 8.24
C ALA A 60 -12.81 -13.49 9.67
N GLY A 61 -13.60 -13.08 10.68
CA GLY A 61 -13.32 -13.35 12.10
C GLY A 61 -12.21 -12.48 12.72
N ILE A 62 -11.72 -11.45 12.04
CA ILE A 62 -10.90 -10.39 12.65
C ILE A 62 -11.69 -9.07 12.68
N THR A 63 -11.42 -8.24 13.68
CA THR A 63 -12.05 -6.93 13.83
C THR A 63 -11.00 -5.84 13.69
N LEU A 64 -11.26 -4.89 12.78
CA LEU A 64 -10.37 -3.78 12.46
C LEU A 64 -11.05 -2.46 12.84
N ARG A 65 -10.32 -1.57 13.51
CA ARG A 65 -10.64 -0.14 13.59
C ARG A 65 -9.99 0.56 12.40
N VAL A 66 -10.79 1.20 11.57
CA VAL A 66 -10.37 1.92 10.37
C VAL A 66 -10.53 3.40 10.63
N ALA A 67 -9.40 4.11 10.69
CA ALA A 67 -9.38 5.55 10.66
C ALA A 67 -8.97 6.02 9.27
N ALA A 68 -9.76 6.90 8.65
CA ALA A 68 -9.47 7.41 7.32
C ALA A 68 -9.60 8.94 7.29
N GLN A 69 -8.60 9.60 6.73
CA GLN A 69 -8.55 11.04 6.56
C GLN A 69 -8.51 11.34 5.06
N GLY A 70 -9.53 12.03 4.57
CA GLY A 70 -9.67 12.33 3.14
C GLY A 70 -10.88 13.22 2.89
N ALA A 71 -11.01 13.70 1.66
CA ALA A 71 -12.25 14.25 1.15
C ALA A 71 -12.66 13.45 -0.08
N LEU A 72 -13.90 12.97 -0.12
CA LEU A 72 -14.43 12.24 -1.26
C LEU A 72 -14.64 13.21 -2.43
N LYS A 73 -13.64 13.28 -3.31
CA LYS A 73 -13.60 14.08 -4.54
C LYS A 73 -12.98 13.22 -5.64
N PRO A 74 -13.26 13.46 -6.93
CA PRO A 74 -12.61 12.71 -8.00
C PRO A 74 -11.08 12.74 -7.90
N ASN A 75 -10.44 11.58 -8.03
CA ASN A 75 -8.98 11.41 -8.02
C ASN A 75 -8.26 11.98 -6.78
N SER A 76 -8.95 12.08 -5.64
CA SER A 76 -8.35 12.47 -4.36
C SER A 76 -7.84 11.25 -3.59
N GLU A 77 -6.98 11.50 -2.61
CA GLU A 77 -6.41 10.45 -1.77
C GLU A 77 -6.99 10.47 -0.36
N TYR A 78 -7.16 9.27 0.20
CA TYR A 78 -7.38 9.05 1.62
C TYR A 78 -6.12 8.44 2.24
N HIS A 79 -5.74 8.95 3.40
CA HIS A 79 -4.74 8.35 4.28
C HIS A 79 -5.47 7.48 5.30
N LEU A 80 -5.04 6.23 5.45
CA LEU A 80 -5.68 5.29 6.36
C LEU A 80 -4.71 4.75 7.40
N GLU A 81 -5.18 4.75 8.63
CA GLU A 81 -4.60 4.05 9.76
C GLU A 81 -5.58 2.94 10.18
N ILE A 82 -5.13 1.69 10.15
CA ILE A 82 -5.96 0.53 10.43
C ILE A 82 -5.32 -0.23 11.58
N ALA A 83 -6.07 -0.44 12.66
CA ALA A 83 -5.62 -1.22 13.81
C ALA A 83 -6.47 -2.48 13.95
N LEU A 84 -5.82 -3.64 14.10
CA LEU A 84 -6.47 -4.86 14.54
C LEU A 84 -6.84 -4.71 16.02
N ILE A 85 -8.13 -4.80 16.33
CA ILE A 85 -8.62 -4.72 17.70
C ILE A 85 -8.97 -6.10 18.27
N GLU A 86 -9.26 -7.08 17.40
CA GLU A 86 -9.54 -8.46 17.79
C GLU A 86 -9.17 -9.42 16.66
N GLY A 87 -8.59 -10.57 17.00
CA GLY A 87 -8.21 -11.62 16.05
C GLY A 87 -6.70 -11.89 16.03
N ILE A 88 -6.25 -12.67 15.04
CA ILE A 88 -4.83 -13.03 14.90
C ILE A 88 -4.13 -12.03 13.97
N PRO A 89 -3.02 -11.39 14.40
CA PRO A 89 -2.22 -10.50 13.56
C PRO A 89 -1.64 -11.17 12.30
N GLY A 90 -1.26 -10.34 11.32
CA GLY A 90 -0.61 -10.80 10.07
C GLY A 90 -1.54 -11.06 8.89
N ALA A 91 -2.78 -10.56 8.94
CA ALA A 91 -3.67 -10.60 7.78
C ALA A 91 -3.14 -9.73 6.63
N THR A 92 -3.46 -10.08 5.39
CA THR A 92 -3.28 -9.18 4.25
C THR A 92 -4.51 -8.31 4.08
N VAL A 93 -4.32 -6.99 4.07
CA VAL A 93 -5.41 -6.01 3.86
C VAL A 93 -5.24 -5.35 2.49
N ARG A 94 -6.30 -5.36 1.68
CA ARG A 94 -6.39 -4.65 0.40
C ARG A 94 -7.59 -3.71 0.43
N LEU A 95 -7.41 -2.54 -0.16
CA LEU A 95 -8.40 -1.47 -0.13
C LEU A 95 -8.63 -0.87 -1.51
N TRP A 96 -9.82 -0.32 -1.70
CA TRP A 96 -10.12 0.57 -2.82
C TRP A 96 -11.29 1.48 -2.46
N ILE A 97 -11.37 2.64 -3.12
CA ILE A 97 -12.55 3.50 -3.09
C ILE A 97 -13.29 3.34 -4.41
N GLY A 98 -14.60 3.12 -4.37
CA GLY A 98 -15.43 2.90 -5.55
C GLY A 98 -16.58 1.93 -5.28
N GLU A 99 -16.99 1.19 -6.32
CA GLU A 99 -18.04 0.17 -6.22
C GLU A 99 -17.51 -1.18 -5.70
N SER A 100 -18.45 -2.08 -5.36
CA SER A 100 -18.15 -3.37 -4.71
C SER A 100 -17.27 -4.33 -5.50
N ASP A 101 -17.27 -4.25 -6.83
CA ASP A 101 -16.41 -5.04 -7.70
C ASP A 101 -15.00 -4.44 -7.84
N GLY A 102 -14.85 -3.16 -7.48
CA GLY A 102 -13.65 -2.36 -7.66
C GLY A 102 -13.27 -2.13 -9.12
N ILE A 103 -14.21 -2.24 -10.06
CA ILE A 103 -13.99 -1.85 -11.46
C ILE A 103 -13.85 -0.32 -11.50
N GLY A 104 -12.85 0.17 -12.23
CA GLY A 104 -12.54 1.61 -12.31
C GLY A 104 -11.84 2.19 -11.07
N SER A 105 -11.62 1.38 -10.04
CA SER A 105 -10.90 1.77 -8.82
C SER A 105 -9.45 1.30 -8.84
N MET A 106 -8.56 2.10 -8.23
CA MET A 106 -7.23 1.61 -7.87
C MET A 106 -7.29 0.77 -6.59
N LYS A 107 -6.68 -0.40 -6.64
CA LYS A 107 -6.62 -1.35 -5.52
C LYS A 107 -5.23 -1.28 -4.88
N THR A 108 -5.18 -0.87 -3.62
CA THR A 108 -3.95 -0.76 -2.84
C THR A 108 -3.85 -1.94 -1.86
N LYS A 109 -2.65 -2.50 -1.67
CA LYS A 109 -2.38 -3.38 -0.52
C LYS A 109 -1.82 -2.49 0.60
N ALA A 110 -2.37 -2.59 1.80
CA ALA A 110 -1.83 -1.85 2.93
C ALA A 110 -0.45 -2.38 3.32
N ASP A 111 0.39 -1.48 3.82
CA ASP A 111 1.64 -1.82 4.48
C ASP A 111 1.32 -2.16 5.93
N GLY A 112 1.59 -3.41 6.31
CA GLY A 112 1.24 -3.95 7.62
C GLY A 112 2.46 -4.31 8.45
N HIS A 113 2.42 -3.96 9.73
CA HIS A 113 3.36 -4.44 10.74
C HIS A 113 2.60 -4.88 11.98
N GLY A 114 2.60 -6.19 12.25
CA GLY A 114 1.86 -6.76 13.39
C GLY A 114 0.36 -6.54 13.29
N ASP A 115 -0.16 -5.74 14.20
CA ASP A 115 -1.57 -5.35 14.37
C ASP A 115 -1.91 -3.99 13.75
N HIS A 116 -0.96 -3.31 13.12
CA HIS A 116 -1.17 -2.01 12.49
C HIS A 116 -0.95 -2.06 10.98
N TYR A 117 -1.77 -1.32 10.24
CA TYR A 117 -1.62 -1.14 8.79
C TYR A 117 -1.80 0.31 8.40
N HIS A 118 -1.04 0.73 7.39
CA HIS A 118 -1.11 2.04 6.77
C HIS A 118 -1.38 1.91 5.26
N ALA A 119 -2.18 2.81 4.70
CA ALA A 119 -2.42 2.84 3.26
C ALA A 119 -2.82 4.23 2.75
N HIS A 120 -2.41 4.50 1.52
CA HIS A 120 -2.93 5.58 0.69
C HIS A 120 -3.89 4.99 -0.35
N VAL A 121 -5.13 5.48 -0.39
CA VAL A 121 -6.17 4.96 -1.28
C VAL A 121 -6.77 6.09 -2.08
N GLN A 122 -6.65 6.00 -3.41
CA GLN A 122 -7.18 6.99 -4.33
C GLN A 122 -8.65 6.70 -4.68
N SER A 123 -9.47 7.75 -4.71
CA SER A 123 -10.84 7.72 -5.22
C SER A 123 -10.85 7.68 -6.76
N PRO A 124 -11.88 7.09 -7.36
CA PRO A 124 -12.01 7.03 -8.82
C PRO A 124 -12.29 8.41 -9.41
N ALA A 125 -12.16 8.54 -10.73
CA ALA A 125 -12.55 9.75 -11.45
C ALA A 125 -14.07 9.99 -11.39
N GLU A 126 -14.87 8.92 -11.38
CA GLU A 126 -16.32 8.99 -11.29
C GLU A 126 -16.77 8.55 -9.90
N ILE A 127 -17.50 9.43 -9.20
CA ILE A 127 -18.05 9.17 -7.87
C ILE A 127 -19.56 9.18 -7.97
N ASN A 128 -20.19 8.15 -7.42
CA ASN A 128 -21.64 7.96 -7.43
C ASN A 128 -22.14 7.53 -6.03
N ASP A 129 -23.42 7.17 -5.93
CA ASP A 129 -24.04 6.79 -4.66
C ASP A 129 -23.64 5.43 -4.11
N LYS A 130 -22.94 4.63 -4.91
CA LYS A 130 -22.38 3.34 -4.51
C LYS A 130 -20.90 3.42 -4.13
N THR A 131 -20.29 4.59 -4.27
CA THR A 131 -18.88 4.79 -3.91
C THR A 131 -18.69 4.70 -2.39
N ALA A 132 -17.91 3.71 -1.96
CA ALA A 132 -17.54 3.48 -0.57
C ALA A 132 -16.04 3.13 -0.46
N LEU A 133 -15.51 3.13 0.77
CA LEU A 133 -14.22 2.53 1.07
C LEU A 133 -14.42 1.03 1.26
N TRP A 134 -13.86 0.22 0.38
CA TRP A 134 -13.91 -1.23 0.44
C TRP A 134 -12.64 -1.81 1.02
N ILE A 135 -12.80 -2.84 1.83
CA ILE A 135 -11.73 -3.52 2.55
C ILE A 135 -11.88 -5.01 2.28
N LYS A 136 -10.82 -5.61 1.74
CA LYS A 136 -10.64 -7.05 1.63
C LYS A 136 -9.57 -7.50 2.60
N VAL A 137 -9.93 -8.42 3.47
CA VAL A 137 -9.03 -9.11 4.40
C VAL A 137 -8.80 -10.52 3.89
N GLN A 138 -7.55 -10.97 3.94
CA GLN A 138 -7.19 -12.38 3.90
C GLN A 138 -6.42 -12.72 5.17
N THR A 139 -6.95 -13.62 6.01
CA THR A 139 -6.30 -14.01 7.27
C THR A 139 -5.08 -14.89 7.01
N ILE A 140 -4.26 -15.11 8.04
CA ILE A 140 -3.13 -16.06 7.96
C ILE A 140 -3.57 -17.51 7.70
N LYS A 141 -4.85 -17.83 7.93
CA LYS A 141 -5.45 -19.14 7.65
C LYS A 141 -5.94 -19.26 6.21
N GLY A 142 -5.96 -18.15 5.47
CA GLY A 142 -6.46 -18.07 4.11
C GLY A 142 -7.94 -17.67 3.99
N ASP A 143 -8.63 -17.46 5.11
CA ASP A 143 -10.04 -17.00 5.09
C ASP A 143 -10.13 -15.60 4.49
N ILE A 144 -11.14 -15.35 3.67
CA ILE A 144 -11.34 -14.07 2.99
C ILE A 144 -12.64 -13.42 3.45
N GLY A 145 -12.56 -12.14 3.80
CA GLY A 145 -13.69 -11.29 4.13
C GLY A 145 -13.63 -10.00 3.33
N ILE A 146 -14.76 -9.53 2.83
CA ILE A 146 -14.89 -8.25 2.11
C ILE A 146 -16.03 -7.47 2.73
N GLY A 147 -15.81 -6.18 2.98
CA GLY A 147 -16.86 -5.27 3.43
C GLY A 147 -16.50 -3.83 3.09
N SER A 148 -17.37 -2.91 3.48
CA SER A 148 -17.25 -1.50 3.12
C SER A 148 -17.63 -0.57 4.25
N ILE A 149 -17.04 0.62 4.23
CA ILE A 149 -17.39 1.77 5.08
C ILE A 149 -17.88 2.91 4.17
N ALA A 150 -18.99 3.54 4.54
CA ALA A 150 -19.52 4.68 3.80
C ALA A 150 -18.60 5.91 3.97
N LEU A 151 -18.38 6.66 2.89
CA LEU A 151 -17.51 7.86 2.90
C LEU A 151 -18.32 9.18 2.96
N LYS A 152 -19.65 9.09 2.99
CA LYS A 152 -20.58 10.24 2.92
C LYS A 152 -21.18 10.51 4.30
#